data_AF-A0A8J4EIP0-F1
#
_entry.id   AF-A0A8J4EIP0-F1
#
_cell.length_a   1.000
_cell.length_b   1.000
_cell.length_c   1.000
_cell.angle_alpha   90.00
_cell.angle_beta   90.00
_cell.angle_gamma   90.00
#
_symmetry.space_group_name_H-M   'P 1'
#
loop_
_entity.id
_entity.type
_entity.pdbx_description
1 polymer ?
#
loop_
_entity_poly.entity_id
_entity_poly.type
_entity_poly.pdbx_seq_one_letter_code
_entity_poly.pdbx_strand_id
1 'polypeptide(L)'
;MTWSLDGIDVSYADLLDDLAERVERLTPRRRAAVFWLLGTGLRAELSESEASAWAHWFDEASRLSLHFIVNGRVGNDVAAVLARAESPTDYDVSQLLNSAIICLSSPLDIASDPAQRVGPWMEHALFPVIQNVSLDMFEDVAFPGEDEELEQVVADSRVQAAGAYCASICDRLDTELRLDRQALHLLLDGSAVLNG
;
A
#
# COMPACT_ATOMS: atom_id res chain seq x y z
N MET A 1 -2.19 -12.28 20.16
CA MET A 1 -3.54 -11.69 20.08
C MET A 1 -3.91 -11.81 18.62
N THR A 2 -4.65 -12.87 18.30
CA THR A 2 -5.01 -13.33 16.94
C THR A 2 -6.03 -12.39 16.31
N TRP A 3 -5.87 -12.09 15.01
CA TRP A 3 -6.93 -11.47 14.22
C TRP A 3 -8.13 -12.40 14.26
N SER A 4 -9.21 -11.86 14.82
CA SER A 4 -10.44 -12.59 15.07
C SER A 4 -11.55 -11.77 14.43
N LEU A 5 -11.95 -12.20 13.24
CA LEU A 5 -13.30 -11.97 12.75
C LEU A 5 -14.16 -13.06 13.40
N ASP A 6 -14.84 -12.72 14.50
CA ASP A 6 -15.76 -13.61 15.21
C ASP A 6 -15.18 -14.95 15.74
N GLY A 7 -13.86 -15.04 15.98
CA GLY A 7 -13.22 -16.20 16.62
C GLY A 7 -12.74 -17.30 15.66
N ILE A 8 -12.52 -16.96 14.39
CA ILE A 8 -11.96 -17.85 13.36
C ILE A 8 -10.49 -17.47 13.14
N ASP A 9 -9.59 -18.47 13.07
CA ASP A 9 -8.20 -18.27 12.62
C ASP A 9 -8.22 -17.75 11.17
N VAL A 10 -7.75 -16.52 10.98
CA VAL A 10 -7.74 -15.83 9.69
C VAL A 10 -6.42 -16.15 8.99
N SER A 11 -6.47 -16.81 7.83
CA SER A 11 -5.29 -17.08 7.01
C SER A 11 -4.75 -15.80 6.36
N TYR A 12 -3.53 -15.84 5.84
CA TYR A 12 -2.98 -14.74 5.03
C TYR A 12 -3.88 -14.38 3.84
N ALA A 13 -4.42 -15.40 3.17
CA ALA A 13 -5.33 -15.22 2.04
C ALA A 13 -6.62 -14.51 2.48
N ASP A 14 -7.19 -14.89 3.63
CA ASP A 14 -8.41 -14.25 4.14
C ASP A 14 -8.19 -12.77 4.49
N LEU A 15 -7.03 -12.43 5.06
CA LEU A 15 -6.65 -11.04 5.33
C LEU A 15 -6.55 -10.23 4.02
N LEU A 16 -5.87 -10.77 3.01
CA LEU A 16 -5.73 -10.11 1.71
C LEU A 16 -7.07 -9.98 0.99
N ASP A 17 -7.90 -11.02 1.02
CA ASP A 17 -9.21 -11.01 0.39
C ASP A 17 -10.15 -9.98 1.05
N ASP A 18 -10.19 -9.89 2.39
CA ASP A 18 -10.97 -8.86 3.09
C ASP A 18 -10.51 -7.44 2.71
N LEU A 19 -9.20 -7.19 2.73
CA LEU A 19 -8.64 -5.89 2.33
C LEU A 19 -8.91 -5.58 0.86
N ALA A 20 -8.75 -6.55 -0.02
CA ALA A 20 -9.03 -6.40 -1.45
C ALA A 20 -10.51 -6.06 -1.66
N GLU A 21 -11.44 -6.78 -1.03
CA GLU A 21 -12.88 -6.51 -1.12
C GLU A 21 -13.26 -5.15 -0.55
N ARG A 22 -12.65 -4.71 0.55
CA ARG A 22 -12.84 -3.35 1.09
C ARG A 22 -12.43 -2.29 0.09
N VAL A 23 -11.24 -2.44 -0.50
CA VAL A 23 -10.76 -1.52 -1.53
C VAL A 23 -11.71 -1.52 -2.73
N GLU A 24 -12.09 -2.68 -3.27
CA GLU A 24 -12.89 -2.74 -4.50
C GLU A 24 -14.31 -2.17 -4.37
N ARG A 25 -14.85 -2.09 -3.15
CA ARG A 25 -16.15 -1.44 -2.90
C ARG A 25 -16.08 0.09 -3.01
N LEU A 26 -14.90 0.67 -2.87
CA LEU A 26 -14.71 2.12 -2.90
C LEU A 26 -14.83 2.69 -4.32
N THR A 27 -15.27 3.94 -4.42
CA THR A 27 -15.24 4.68 -5.68
C THR A 27 -13.79 4.81 -6.20
N PRO A 28 -13.55 4.95 -7.52
CA PRO A 28 -12.19 5.00 -8.07
C PRO A 28 -11.27 6.03 -7.38
N ARG A 29 -11.80 7.21 -7.05
CA ARG A 29 -11.03 8.26 -6.34
C ARG A 29 -10.65 7.85 -4.92
N ARG A 30 -11.51 7.09 -4.24
CA ARG A 30 -11.26 6.58 -2.89
C ARG A 30 -10.30 5.41 -2.90
N ARG A 31 -10.40 4.50 -3.88
CA ARG A 31 -9.39 3.44 -4.12
C ARG A 31 -8.01 4.04 -4.35
N ALA A 32 -7.92 5.04 -5.23
CA ALA A 32 -6.69 5.79 -5.47
C ALA A 32 -6.17 6.48 -4.19
N ALA A 33 -7.06 6.98 -3.33
CA ALA A 33 -6.66 7.55 -2.04
C ALA A 33 -6.05 6.51 -1.10
N VAL A 34 -6.60 5.28 -1.03
CA VAL A 34 -6.01 4.18 -0.23
C VAL A 34 -4.56 3.96 -0.64
N PHE A 35 -4.32 3.67 -1.92
CA PHE A 35 -2.95 3.39 -2.40
C PHE A 35 -2.00 4.57 -2.27
N TRP A 36 -2.48 5.79 -2.48
CA TRP A 36 -1.67 7.00 -2.24
C TRP A 36 -1.23 7.14 -0.78
N LEU A 37 -2.12 6.84 0.17
CA LEU A 37 -1.82 6.89 1.61
C LEU A 37 -0.80 5.81 1.99
N LEU A 38 -1.02 4.56 1.53
CA LEU A 38 -0.13 3.44 1.81
C LEU A 38 1.26 3.69 1.22
N GLY A 39 1.33 4.09 -0.05
CA GLY A 39 2.59 4.38 -0.73
C GLY A 39 3.32 5.58 -0.15
N THR A 40 2.61 6.61 0.32
CA THR A 40 3.22 7.75 1.03
C THR A 40 3.79 7.32 2.38
N GLY A 41 3.09 6.43 3.10
CA GLY A 41 3.58 5.82 4.33
C GLY A 41 4.88 5.05 4.10
N LEU A 42 4.90 4.14 3.13
CA LEU A 42 6.09 3.37 2.77
C LEU A 42 7.25 4.25 2.31
N ARG A 43 6.97 5.29 1.50
CA ARG A 43 7.99 6.25 1.03
C ARG A 43 8.70 6.94 2.20
N ALA A 44 8.01 7.21 3.31
CA ALA A 44 8.59 7.90 4.46
C ALA A 44 9.68 7.06 5.16
N GLU A 45 9.68 5.75 4.96
CA GLU A 45 10.57 4.79 5.61
C GLU A 45 11.78 4.40 4.72
N LEU A 46 11.83 4.92 3.49
CA LEU A 46 12.94 4.66 2.57
C LEU A 46 14.25 5.25 3.11
N SER A 47 15.36 4.59 2.78
CA SER A 47 16.68 5.18 3.02
C SER A 47 16.84 6.50 2.24
N GLU A 48 17.69 7.41 2.74
CA GLU A 48 17.97 8.68 2.06
C GLU A 48 18.44 8.48 0.62
N SER A 49 19.23 7.42 0.36
CA SER A 49 19.69 7.05 -0.98
C SER A 49 18.54 6.67 -1.91
N GLU A 50 17.61 5.82 -1.47
CA GLU A 50 16.48 5.37 -2.28
C GLU A 50 15.50 6.52 -2.53
N ALA A 51 15.17 7.26 -1.47
CA ALA A 51 14.31 8.43 -1.56
C ALA A 51 14.87 9.48 -2.53
N SER A 52 16.19 9.71 -2.52
CA SER A 52 16.85 10.67 -3.42
C SER A 52 16.87 10.19 -4.87
N ALA A 53 17.13 8.90 -5.11
CA ALA A 53 17.17 8.33 -6.45
C ALA A 53 15.81 8.42 -7.17
N TRP A 54 14.71 8.37 -6.41
CA TRP A 54 13.34 8.41 -6.93
C TRP A 54 12.58 9.71 -6.62
N ALA A 55 13.23 10.71 -6.01
CA ALA A 55 12.56 11.92 -5.50
C ALA A 55 11.67 12.61 -6.54
N HIS A 56 12.22 12.83 -7.75
CA HIS A 56 11.48 13.48 -8.83
C HIS A 56 10.24 12.67 -9.25
N TRP A 57 10.41 11.36 -9.40
CA TRP A 57 9.30 10.47 -9.76
C TRP A 57 8.22 10.46 -8.68
N PHE A 58 8.59 10.32 -7.40
CA PHE A 58 7.62 10.32 -6.31
C PHE A 58 6.83 11.63 -6.21
N ASP A 59 7.48 12.76 -6.44
CA ASP A 59 6.82 14.07 -6.40
C ASP A 59 5.83 14.22 -7.56
N GLU A 60 6.19 13.77 -8.76
CA GLU A 60 5.30 13.78 -9.91
C GLU A 60 4.12 12.82 -9.75
N ALA A 61 4.39 11.56 -9.36
CA ALA A 61 3.37 10.55 -9.10
C ALA A 61 2.38 11.02 -8.04
N SER A 62 2.88 11.55 -6.91
CA SER A 62 2.04 12.07 -5.83
C SER A 62 1.21 13.28 -6.27
N ARG A 63 1.80 14.22 -7.03
CA ARG A 63 1.08 15.39 -7.56
C ARG A 63 -0.07 14.99 -8.48
N LEU A 64 0.18 14.09 -9.43
CA LEU A 64 -0.84 13.60 -10.37
C LEU A 64 -1.93 12.82 -9.64
N SER A 65 -1.54 11.93 -8.73
CA SER A 65 -2.45 11.17 -7.88
C SER A 65 -3.38 12.09 -7.09
N LEU A 66 -2.84 13.09 -6.40
CA LEU A 66 -3.64 14.06 -5.64
C LEU A 66 -4.56 14.89 -6.53
N HIS A 67 -4.14 15.20 -7.76
CA HIS A 67 -5.00 15.92 -8.71
C HIS A 67 -6.23 15.07 -9.08
N PHE A 68 -6.04 13.77 -9.32
CA PHE A 68 -7.12 12.82 -9.56
C PHE A 68 -7.99 12.60 -8.31
N ILE A 69 -7.37 12.31 -7.17
CA ILE A 69 -8.07 12.01 -5.91
C ILE A 69 -8.95 13.18 -5.47
N VAL A 70 -8.47 14.42 -5.56
CA VAL A 70 -9.18 15.61 -5.07
C VAL A 70 -10.11 16.23 -6.13
N ASN A 71 -9.69 16.26 -7.40
CA ASN A 71 -10.43 16.97 -8.45
C ASN A 71 -11.10 16.06 -9.49
N GLY A 72 -10.85 14.74 -9.45
CA GLY A 72 -11.35 13.78 -10.43
C GLY A 72 -10.74 13.94 -11.83
N ARG A 73 -9.57 14.56 -11.94
CA ARG A 73 -8.92 14.87 -13.23
C ARG A 73 -7.64 14.07 -13.41
N VAL A 74 -7.53 13.41 -14.55
CA VAL A 74 -6.34 12.68 -15.00
C VAL A 74 -5.41 13.68 -15.70
N GLY A 75 -4.12 13.68 -15.34
CA GLY A 75 -3.13 14.56 -15.99
C GLY A 75 -2.64 13.97 -17.33
N ASN A 76 -2.12 14.83 -18.21
CA ASN A 76 -1.61 14.39 -19.52
C ASN A 76 -0.30 13.58 -19.42
N ASP A 77 0.43 13.70 -18.32
CA ASP A 77 1.76 13.10 -18.14
C ASP A 77 1.70 11.70 -17.49
N VAL A 78 0.50 11.17 -17.23
CA VAL A 78 0.31 9.91 -16.50
C VAL A 78 1.06 8.75 -17.15
N ALA A 79 0.99 8.61 -18.47
CA ALA A 79 1.66 7.52 -19.19
C ALA A 79 3.19 7.56 -19.06
N ALA A 80 3.79 8.76 -19.04
CA ALA A 80 5.23 8.93 -18.87
C ALA A 80 5.69 8.55 -17.45
N VAL A 81 4.91 8.93 -16.43
CA VAL A 81 5.20 8.57 -15.04
C VAL A 81 5.05 7.07 -14.80
N LEU A 82 4.02 6.44 -15.38
CA LEU A 82 3.81 4.98 -15.29
C LEU A 82 4.93 4.19 -15.98
N ALA A 83 5.36 4.60 -17.18
CA ALA A 83 6.42 3.91 -17.92
C ALA A 83 7.75 3.81 -17.13
N ARG A 84 8.04 4.78 -16.25
CA ARG A 84 9.22 4.69 -15.38
C ARG A 84 9.04 3.73 -14.20
N ALA A 85 7.82 3.56 -13.70
CA ALA A 85 7.52 2.58 -12.64
C ALA A 85 7.67 1.14 -13.14
N GLU A 86 7.32 0.88 -14.40
CA GLU A 86 7.39 -0.45 -15.04
C GLU A 86 8.81 -0.88 -15.42
N SER A 87 9.78 0.03 -15.41
CA SER A 87 11.16 -0.24 -15.82
C SER A 87 12.16 0.43 -14.87
N PRO A 88 12.30 -0.08 -13.63
CA PRO A 88 13.36 0.37 -12.74
C PRO A 88 14.71 -0.02 -13.38
N THR A 89 15.39 0.95 -13.98
CA THR A 89 16.62 0.72 -14.76
C THR A 89 17.86 0.44 -13.90
N ASP A 90 17.74 0.53 -12.57
CA ASP A 90 18.86 0.39 -11.64
C ASP A 90 18.68 -0.87 -10.78
N TYR A 91 19.69 -1.74 -10.79
CA TYR A 91 19.71 -3.04 -10.12
C TYR A 91 19.49 -2.94 -8.60
N ASP A 92 18.85 -3.99 -8.04
CA ASP A 92 18.61 -4.25 -6.61
C ASP A 92 17.73 -3.22 -5.88
N VAL A 93 16.52 -3.01 -6.41
CA VAL A 93 15.46 -2.26 -5.73
C VAL A 93 15.04 -3.01 -4.49
N SER A 94 15.16 -2.40 -3.31
CA SER A 94 14.65 -3.01 -2.08
C SER A 94 13.16 -3.28 -2.19
N GLN A 95 12.69 -4.28 -1.44
CA GLN A 95 11.27 -4.61 -1.44
C GLN A 95 10.42 -3.44 -0.95
N LEU A 96 10.89 -2.66 0.03
CA LEU A 96 10.22 -1.45 0.49
C LEU A 96 10.08 -0.41 -0.63
N LEU A 97 11.15 -0.17 -1.40
CA LEU A 97 11.11 0.75 -2.54
C LEU A 97 10.16 0.26 -3.62
N ASN A 98 10.20 -1.02 -3.96
CA ASN A 98 9.29 -1.62 -4.94
C ASN A 98 7.82 -1.48 -4.49
N SER A 99 7.52 -1.81 -3.23
CA SER A 99 6.19 -1.66 -2.63
C SER A 99 5.71 -0.20 -2.65
N ALA A 100 6.58 0.76 -2.34
CA ALA A 100 6.25 2.19 -2.40
C ALA A 100 5.95 2.64 -3.84
N ILE A 101 6.73 2.18 -4.82
CA ILE A 101 6.52 2.48 -6.25
C ILE A 101 5.17 1.95 -6.72
N ILE A 102 4.86 0.67 -6.46
CA ILE A 102 3.58 0.06 -6.85
C ILE A 102 2.41 0.80 -6.19
N CYS A 103 2.49 1.07 -4.88
CA CYS A 103 1.43 1.80 -4.19
C CYS A 103 1.26 3.23 -4.72
N LEU A 104 2.33 3.91 -5.15
CA LEU A 104 2.24 5.28 -5.69
C LEU A 104 1.94 5.34 -7.19
N SER A 105 2.13 4.26 -7.94
CA SER A 105 1.68 4.13 -9.34
C SER A 105 0.21 3.76 -9.43
N SER A 106 -0.30 2.96 -8.48
CA SER A 106 -1.68 2.46 -8.47
C SER A 106 -2.77 3.55 -8.63
N PRO A 107 -2.67 4.75 -7.99
CA PRO A 107 -3.63 5.82 -8.21
C PRO A 107 -3.70 6.29 -9.67
N LEU A 108 -2.58 6.22 -10.40
CA LEU A 108 -2.46 6.61 -11.80
C LEU A 108 -3.01 5.52 -12.73
N ASP A 109 -2.82 4.25 -12.37
CA ASP A 109 -3.47 3.11 -13.04
C ASP A 109 -4.99 3.22 -12.91
N ILE A 110 -5.51 3.43 -11.70
CA ILE A 110 -6.95 3.62 -11.43
C ILE A 110 -7.49 4.86 -12.17
N ALA A 111 -6.70 5.93 -12.28
CA ALA A 111 -7.09 7.13 -13.01
C ALA A 111 -7.21 6.85 -14.52
N SER A 112 -6.36 5.99 -15.06
CA SER A 112 -6.32 5.63 -16.48
C SER A 112 -7.37 4.58 -16.85
N ASP A 113 -7.61 3.61 -15.96
CA ASP A 113 -8.68 2.62 -16.04
C ASP A 113 -9.45 2.52 -14.70
N PRO A 114 -10.54 3.29 -14.55
CA PRO A 114 -11.36 3.23 -13.34
C PRO A 114 -12.04 1.88 -13.09
N ALA A 115 -12.10 0.97 -14.07
CA ALA A 115 -12.67 -0.36 -13.89
C ALA A 115 -11.63 -1.40 -13.44
N GLN A 116 -10.34 -1.04 -13.42
CA GLN A 116 -9.27 -1.92 -13.00
C GLN A 116 -9.49 -2.42 -11.58
N ARG A 117 -9.27 -3.73 -11.40
CA ARG A 117 -9.24 -4.36 -10.10
C ARG A 117 -7.84 -4.24 -9.52
N VAL A 118 -7.73 -3.51 -8.42
CA VAL A 118 -6.49 -3.16 -7.74
C VAL A 118 -6.43 -3.74 -6.32
N GLY A 119 -7.53 -4.32 -5.82
CA GLY A 119 -7.59 -4.93 -4.49
C GLY A 119 -6.43 -5.90 -4.20
N PRO A 120 -6.04 -6.81 -5.12
CA PRO A 120 -4.90 -7.70 -4.91
C PRO A 120 -3.56 -6.98 -4.65
N TRP A 121 -3.41 -5.72 -5.09
CA TRP A 121 -2.18 -4.96 -4.86
C TRP A 121 -1.99 -4.51 -3.40
N MET A 122 -2.99 -4.72 -2.54
CA MET A 122 -2.86 -4.52 -1.09
C MET A 122 -1.75 -5.36 -0.47
N GLU A 123 -1.42 -6.50 -1.07
CA GLU A 123 -0.26 -7.30 -0.68
C GLU A 123 1.02 -6.47 -0.67
N HIS A 124 1.23 -5.60 -1.67
CA HIS A 124 2.43 -4.78 -1.73
C HIS A 124 2.55 -3.80 -0.56
N ALA A 125 1.43 -3.35 0.02
CA ALA A 125 1.44 -2.49 1.19
C ALA A 125 1.83 -3.24 2.48
N LEU A 126 1.51 -4.54 2.57
CA LEU A 126 1.82 -5.38 3.73
C LEU A 126 3.16 -6.10 3.60
N PHE A 127 3.66 -6.29 2.38
CA PHE A 127 4.86 -7.07 2.14
C PHE A 127 6.08 -6.59 2.96
N PRO A 128 6.36 -5.28 3.12
CA PRO A 128 7.53 -4.84 3.89
C PRO A 128 7.48 -5.27 5.36
N VAL A 129 6.35 -5.11 6.05
CA VAL A 129 6.21 -5.59 7.43
C VAL A 129 6.26 -7.12 7.50
N ILE A 130 5.65 -7.84 6.55
CA ILE A 130 5.72 -9.31 6.50
C ILE A 130 7.16 -9.78 6.35
N GLN A 131 7.92 -9.15 5.45
CA GLN A 131 9.33 -9.46 5.24
C GLN A 131 10.14 -9.21 6.52
N ASN A 132 9.97 -8.06 7.17
CA ASN A 132 10.72 -7.74 8.38
C ASN A 132 10.39 -8.71 9.53
N VAL A 133 9.11 -9.03 9.74
CA VAL A 133 8.73 -10.05 10.72
C VAL A 133 9.30 -11.43 10.36
N SER A 134 9.23 -11.82 9.09
CA SER A 134 9.73 -13.12 8.62
C SER A 134 11.24 -13.25 8.84
N LEU A 135 12.02 -12.21 8.52
CA LEU A 135 13.46 -12.18 8.75
C LEU A 135 13.78 -12.20 10.26
N ASP A 136 12.99 -11.54 11.10
CA ASP A 136 13.17 -11.61 12.56
C ASP A 136 12.88 -13.00 13.13
N MET A 137 11.90 -13.72 12.58
CA MET A 137 11.47 -15.04 13.07
C MET A 137 12.34 -16.18 12.53
N PHE A 138 12.77 -16.08 11.27
CA PHE A 138 13.36 -17.17 10.50
C PHE A 138 14.71 -16.82 9.86
N GLU A 139 15.30 -15.69 10.24
CA GLU A 139 16.62 -15.16 9.83
C GLU A 139 16.75 -14.86 8.33
N ASP A 140 16.89 -15.88 7.49
CA ASP A 140 17.17 -15.74 6.06
C ASP A 140 15.93 -15.91 5.16
N VAL A 141 14.76 -16.12 5.77
CA VAL A 141 13.50 -16.29 5.06
C VAL A 141 12.80 -14.94 4.94
N ALA A 142 12.89 -14.31 3.77
CA ALA A 142 12.24 -13.03 3.49
C ALA A 142 10.71 -13.14 3.32
N PHE A 143 10.20 -14.31 2.95
CA PHE A 143 8.78 -14.59 2.89
C PHE A 143 8.59 -16.10 3.08
N PRO A 144 7.79 -16.57 4.05
CA PRO A 144 7.66 -17.99 4.31
C PRO A 144 7.00 -18.73 3.14
N GLY A 145 7.59 -19.85 2.75
CA GLY A 145 7.04 -20.71 1.71
C GLY A 145 6.06 -21.77 2.22
N GLU A 146 6.08 -22.03 3.54
CA GLU A 146 5.19 -22.98 4.21
C GLU A 146 4.04 -22.24 4.90
N ASP A 147 2.81 -22.74 4.73
CA ASP A 147 1.60 -22.10 5.25
C ASP A 147 1.66 -21.90 6.78
N GLU A 148 2.21 -22.87 7.53
CA GLU A 148 2.35 -22.78 8.99
C GLU A 148 3.30 -21.66 9.46
N GLU A 149 4.36 -21.38 8.70
CA GLU A 149 5.30 -20.29 8.98
C GLU A 149 4.69 -18.93 8.60
N LEU A 150 3.95 -18.89 7.48
CA LEU A 150 3.23 -17.70 7.06
C LEU A 150 2.11 -17.32 8.05
N GLU A 151 1.39 -18.30 8.58
CA GLU A 151 0.40 -18.09 9.64
C GLU A 151 1.03 -17.50 10.91
N GLN A 152 2.24 -17.96 11.28
CA GLN A 152 2.99 -17.39 12.40
C GLN A 152 3.39 -15.93 12.17
N VAL A 153 3.86 -15.59 10.97
CA VAL A 153 4.19 -14.21 10.60
C VAL A 153 2.96 -13.33 10.61
N VAL A 154 1.85 -13.80 10.02
CA VAL A 154 0.58 -13.06 10.01
C VAL A 154 0.08 -12.83 11.44
N ALA A 155 0.23 -13.79 12.35
CA ALA A 155 -0.17 -13.65 13.74
C ALA A 155 0.69 -12.67 14.56
N ASP A 156 1.84 -12.20 14.04
CA ASP A 156 2.67 -11.19 14.71
C ASP A 156 1.93 -9.85 14.83
N SER A 157 1.96 -9.27 16.02
CA SER A 157 1.27 -8.01 16.32
C SER A 157 1.58 -6.86 15.37
N ARG A 158 2.77 -6.82 14.75
CA ARG A 158 3.17 -5.81 13.77
C ARG A 158 2.41 -5.97 12.46
N VAL A 159 2.34 -7.18 11.91
CA VAL A 159 1.55 -7.48 10.70
C VAL A 159 0.07 -7.22 10.97
N GLN A 160 -0.42 -7.63 12.14
CA GLN A 160 -1.80 -7.40 12.55
C GLN A 160 -2.14 -5.91 12.69
N ALA A 161 -1.20 -5.09 13.18
CA ALA A 161 -1.35 -3.64 13.25
C ALA A 161 -1.35 -2.98 11.87
N ALA A 162 -0.48 -3.44 10.95
CA ALA A 162 -0.47 -2.98 9.56
C ALA A 162 -1.77 -3.32 8.83
N GLY A 163 -2.27 -4.55 8.95
CA GLY A 163 -3.57 -4.95 8.43
C GLY A 163 -4.71 -4.09 8.98
N ALA A 164 -4.69 -3.80 10.28
CA ALA A 164 -5.72 -2.98 10.92
C ALA A 164 -5.66 -1.52 10.45
N TYR A 165 -4.47 -0.99 10.22
CA TYR A 165 -4.28 0.34 9.64
C TYR A 165 -4.83 0.41 8.21
N CYS A 166 -4.53 -0.58 7.36
CA CYS A 166 -5.07 -0.69 5.99
C CYS A 166 -6.60 -0.75 5.99
N ALA A 167 -7.21 -1.59 6.84
CA ALA A 167 -8.66 -1.69 6.98
C ALA A 167 -9.28 -0.37 7.46
N SER A 168 -8.67 0.27 8.45
CA SER A 168 -9.13 1.57 8.99
C SER A 168 -9.13 2.68 7.93
N ILE A 169 -8.11 2.74 7.07
CA ILE A 169 -8.09 3.68 5.94
C ILE A 169 -9.28 3.44 5.01
N CYS A 170 -9.52 2.17 4.63
CA CYS A 170 -10.63 1.81 3.76
C CYS A 170 -11.96 2.23 4.35
N ASP A 171 -12.19 1.90 5.63
CA ASP A 171 -13.44 2.23 6.34
C ASP A 171 -13.64 3.75 6.44
N ARG A 172 -12.60 4.51 6.80
CA ARG A 172 -12.67 5.97 6.88
C ARG A 172 -12.95 6.60 5.51
N LEU A 173 -12.38 6.06 4.43
CA LEU A 173 -12.61 6.54 3.07
C LEU A 173 -13.98 6.13 2.52
N ASP A 174 -14.56 5.00 2.96
CA ASP A 174 -15.90 4.56 2.58
C ASP A 174 -16.99 5.49 3.14
N THR A 175 -16.74 6.09 4.31
CA THR A 175 -17.63 7.12 4.85
C THR A 175 -17.67 8.39 3.97
N GLU A 176 -18.64 9.29 4.20
CA GLU A 176 -18.78 10.57 3.49
C GLU A 176 -17.65 11.59 3.79
N LEU A 177 -16.45 11.10 4.13
CA LEU A 177 -15.25 11.91 4.25
C LEU A 177 -15.00 12.67 2.95
N ARG A 178 -14.91 13.99 3.06
CA ARG A 178 -14.52 14.85 1.94
C ARG A 178 -13.07 14.55 1.56
N LEU A 179 -12.86 14.19 0.29
CA LEU A 179 -11.51 13.97 -0.26
C LEU A 179 -10.84 15.32 -0.54
N ASP A 180 -10.11 15.83 0.45
CA ASP A 180 -9.20 16.95 0.30
C ASP A 180 -7.83 16.67 0.95
N ARG A 181 -6.86 17.54 0.68
CA ARG A 181 -5.47 17.33 1.10
C ARG A 181 -5.32 17.26 2.62
N GLN A 182 -6.14 17.99 3.38
CA GLN A 182 -6.05 18.00 4.84
C GLN A 182 -6.56 16.67 5.40
N ALA A 183 -7.71 16.20 4.90
CA ALA A 183 -8.25 14.90 5.30
C ALA A 183 -7.28 13.75 4.97
N LEU A 184 -6.64 13.80 3.80
CA LEU A 184 -5.63 12.82 3.41
C LEU A 184 -4.38 12.88 4.31
N HIS A 185 -3.89 14.05 4.70
CA HIS A 185 -2.76 14.13 5.63
C HIS A 185 -3.08 13.55 7.01
N LEU A 186 -4.28 13.80 7.53
CA LEU A 186 -4.73 13.21 8.82
C LEU A 186 -4.92 11.69 8.76
N LEU A 187 -5.00 11.11 7.57
CA LEU A 187 -5.08 9.67 7.37
C LEU A 187 -3.69 9.02 7.30
N LEU A 188 -2.61 9.80 7.17
CA LEU A 188 -1.24 9.30 7.23
C LEU A 188 -0.78 9.02 8.67
N ASP A 189 -1.47 9.58 9.67
CA ASP A 189 -1.16 9.33 11.08
C ASP A 189 -1.25 7.83 11.37
N GLY A 190 -0.14 7.24 11.79
CA GLY A 190 -0.03 5.81 12.09
C GLY A 190 0.58 4.96 10.95
N SER A 191 0.92 5.55 9.80
CA SER A 191 1.51 4.83 8.65
C SER A 191 2.82 4.08 8.94
N ALA A 192 3.56 4.49 9.98
CA ALA A 192 4.82 3.86 10.38
C ALA A 192 4.69 2.35 10.67
N VAL A 193 3.48 1.86 11.00
CA VAL A 193 3.24 0.42 11.22
C VAL A 193 3.43 -0.44 9.97
N LEU A 194 3.43 0.16 8.77
CA LEU A 194 3.62 -0.57 7.51
C LEU A 194 5.04 -1.10 7.32
N ASN A 195 6.01 -0.62 8.11
CA ASN A 195 7.40 -1.05 8.04
C ASN A 195 7.76 -2.11 9.09
N GLY A 196 6.90 -2.36 10.10
CA GLY A 196 7.16 -3.34 11.15
C GLY A 196 7.91 -2.80 12.35
#